data_AF-A0A6N7PXI6-F1
#
_entry.id   AF-A0A6N7PXI6-F1
#
_cell.length_a   1.000
_cell.length_b   1.000
_cell.length_c   1.000
_cell.angle_alpha   90.00
_cell.angle_beta   90.00
_cell.angle_gamma   90.00
#
_symmetry.space_group_name_H-M   'P 1'
#
loop_
_entity.id
_entity.type
_entity.pdbx_description
1 polymer ?
#
loop_
_entity_poly.entity_id
_entity_poly.type
_entity_poly.pdbx_seq_one_letter_code
_entity_poly.pdbx_strand_id
1 'polypeptide(L)'
;MAKEPFFASRTEGEKASAGRDVEAAEGAHKALELVALRGTEVLGVRHVLEGGACWIGQAPDTLARIPTAEYGGQAIAVAEVREGQFTLHVPPRARGRTHGKDGLGRLVMGPVSLEVEEGDRAVIVLGPVQIRARLVAIEATGKERVRIPSETRRLLTVMGALYVTALALCAAIAPARPEPLPQGAIRRAIATVTETLASVNATHRLDGP
;
A
#
# COMPACT_ATOMS: atom_id res chain seq x y z
N MET A 1 -38.11 66.39 -19.14
CA MET A 1 -36.69 66.06 -19.37
C MET A 1 -36.43 64.75 -18.62
N ALA A 2 -36.02 63.62 -19.19
CA ALA A 2 -35.61 63.27 -20.54
C ALA A 2 -35.80 61.75 -20.76
N LYS A 3 -36.09 61.37 -22.01
CA LYS A 3 -35.82 60.11 -22.74
C LYS A 3 -36.35 58.76 -22.20
N GLU A 4 -37.39 58.25 -22.86
CA GLU A 4 -37.42 56.85 -23.32
C GLU A 4 -36.43 56.68 -24.52
N PRO A 5 -35.93 55.47 -24.85
CA PRO A 5 -36.72 54.53 -25.66
C PRO A 5 -36.48 53.02 -25.44
N PHE A 6 -37.56 52.28 -25.66
CA PHE A 6 -37.69 51.06 -26.48
C PHE A 6 -36.42 50.49 -27.16
N PHE A 7 -36.12 49.21 -26.93
CA PHE A 7 -35.51 48.32 -27.93
C PHE A 7 -35.92 46.86 -27.70
N ALA A 8 -36.54 46.27 -28.74
CA ALA A 8 -36.77 44.85 -28.90
C ALA A 8 -35.62 44.23 -29.71
N SER A 9 -35.20 43.00 -29.38
CA SER A 9 -34.72 41.95 -30.31
C SER A 9 -34.11 40.79 -29.49
N ARG A 10 -34.56 39.54 -29.66
CA ARG A 10 -33.92 38.48 -30.48
C ARG A 10 -32.53 38.09 -29.90
N THR A 11 -32.26 36.86 -29.50
CA THR A 11 -32.29 35.64 -30.32
C THR A 11 -32.24 34.38 -29.46
N GLU A 12 -32.92 33.35 -29.96
CA GLU A 12 -32.72 31.94 -29.63
C GLU A 12 -31.24 31.52 -29.71
N GLY A 13 -30.91 30.47 -28.95
CA GLY A 13 -29.89 29.51 -29.38
C GLY A 13 -28.54 29.61 -28.69
N GLU A 14 -28.50 29.42 -27.36
CA GLU A 14 -27.28 28.92 -26.74
C GLU A 14 -27.39 27.41 -26.51
N LYS A 15 -26.92 26.74 -27.58
CA LYS A 15 -26.47 25.37 -27.71
C LYS A 15 -26.45 24.55 -26.41
N ALA A 16 -27.11 23.40 -26.54
CA ALA A 16 -26.75 22.16 -25.88
C ALA A 16 -25.21 21.98 -25.81
N SER A 17 -24.64 22.32 -24.66
CA SER A 17 -23.51 21.59 -24.12
C SER A 17 -24.01 20.83 -22.89
N ALA A 18 -24.85 19.82 -23.16
CA ALA A 18 -24.80 18.60 -22.35
C ALA A 18 -23.43 17.95 -22.64
N GLY A 19 -22.40 18.61 -22.11
CA GLY A 19 -21.06 18.11 -22.02
C GLY A 19 -21.14 16.85 -21.20
N ARG A 20 -20.67 15.78 -21.83
CA ARG A 20 -20.27 14.52 -21.25
C ARG A 20 -19.51 14.73 -19.94
N ASP A 21 -20.23 14.80 -18.83
CA ASP A 21 -19.68 14.74 -17.47
C ASP A 21 -20.40 13.66 -16.66
N VAL A 22 -20.70 12.53 -17.31
CA VAL A 22 -21.06 11.28 -16.62
C VAL A 22 -20.45 10.10 -17.37
N GLU A 23 -19.18 10.23 -17.77
CA GLU A 23 -18.31 9.06 -17.83
C GLU A 23 -17.71 8.98 -16.43
N ALA A 24 -18.47 8.34 -15.53
CA ALA A 24 -18.03 7.97 -14.21
C ALA A 24 -16.60 7.42 -14.35
N ALA A 25 -15.66 8.02 -13.63
CA ALA A 25 -14.27 7.59 -13.59
C ALA A 25 -14.20 6.13 -13.15
N GLU A 26 -14.30 5.23 -14.14
CA GLU A 26 -14.21 3.78 -14.03
C GLU A 26 -12.73 3.44 -13.77
N GLY A 27 -12.26 3.75 -12.56
CA GLY A 27 -10.85 3.54 -12.17
C GLY A 27 -10.37 4.18 -10.87
N ALA A 28 -11.11 5.11 -10.26
CA ALA A 28 -10.71 5.71 -8.99
C ALA A 28 -11.33 4.95 -7.80
N HIS A 29 -10.60 4.01 -7.23
CA HIS A 29 -11.00 3.38 -5.97
C HIS A 29 -10.63 4.32 -4.81
N LYS A 30 -11.57 4.60 -3.91
CA LYS A 30 -11.27 5.40 -2.72
C LYS A 30 -10.73 4.48 -1.61
N ALA A 31 -9.83 5.01 -0.81
CA ALA A 31 -9.33 4.34 0.38
C ALA A 31 -9.27 5.30 1.55
N LEU A 32 -9.45 4.75 2.75
CA LEU A 32 -9.18 5.49 3.98
C LEU A 32 -7.71 5.32 4.33
N GLU A 33 -6.93 6.38 4.16
CA GLU A 33 -5.53 6.42 4.59
C GLU A 33 -5.46 6.71 6.08
N LEU A 34 -4.72 5.88 6.80
CA LEU A 34 -4.48 5.98 8.24
C LEU A 34 -2.99 6.09 8.50
N VAL A 35 -2.60 7.06 9.33
CA VAL A 35 -1.21 7.26 9.76
C VAL A 35 -1.17 7.32 11.27
N ALA A 36 -0.53 6.35 11.91
CA ALA A 36 -0.31 6.33 13.34
C ALA A 36 1.02 7.03 13.69
N LEU A 37 0.96 7.96 14.63
CA LEU A 37 2.07 8.81 15.05
C LEU A 37 2.26 8.76 16.56
N ARG A 38 3.50 8.86 17.04
CA ARG A 38 3.86 9.11 18.43
C ARG A 38 4.80 10.31 18.49
N GLY A 39 4.26 11.46 18.86
CA GLY A 39 4.98 12.73 18.69
C GLY A 39 5.30 12.96 17.21
N THR A 40 6.58 12.93 16.85
CA THR A 40 7.07 13.06 15.46
C THR A 40 7.34 11.71 14.78
N GLU A 41 7.30 10.61 15.51
CA GLU A 41 7.60 9.27 14.99
C GLU A 41 6.39 8.68 14.28
N VAL A 42 6.58 8.11 13.08
CA VAL A 42 5.55 7.34 12.36
C VAL A 42 5.63 5.89 12.80
N LEU A 43 4.57 5.39 13.44
CA LEU A 43 4.48 3.99 13.87
C LEU A 43 4.00 3.08 12.75
N GLY A 44 3.16 3.58 11.86
CA GLY A 44 2.62 2.82 10.74
C GLY A 44 1.69 3.63 9.85
N VAL A 45 1.55 3.17 8.60
CA VAL A 45 0.68 3.73 7.59
C VAL A 45 -0.12 2.59 6.96
N ARG A 46 -1.42 2.78 6.77
CA ARG A 46 -2.28 1.79 6.12
C ARG A 46 -3.36 2.45 5.29
N HIS A 47 -3.63 1.87 4.12
CA HIS A 47 -4.80 2.18 3.32
C HIS A 47 -5.85 1.10 3.53
N VAL A 48 -7.05 1.49 3.94
CA VAL A 48 -8.18 0.58 4.11
C VAL A 48 -9.08 0.73 2.90
N LEU A 49 -9.23 -0.37 2.17
CA LEU A 49 -10.10 -0.49 1.01
C LEU A 49 -11.46 -1.06 1.42
N GLU A 50 -12.41 -1.04 0.49
CA GLU A 50 -13.74 -1.65 0.63
C GLU A 50 -13.68 -3.08 1.20
N GLY A 51 -14.49 -3.35 2.22
CA GLY A 51 -14.51 -4.61 2.98
C GLY A 51 -13.37 -4.78 3.99
N GLY A 52 -12.48 -3.79 4.10
CA GLY A 52 -11.33 -3.81 4.99
C GLY A 52 -11.62 -3.21 6.36
N ALA A 53 -10.85 -3.66 7.35
CA ALA A 53 -10.80 -3.07 8.69
C ALA A 53 -9.34 -2.84 9.11
N CYS A 54 -9.15 -1.84 9.97
CA CYS A 54 -7.87 -1.51 10.54
C CYS A 54 -7.92 -1.55 12.06
N TRP A 55 -6.93 -2.21 12.65
CA TRP A 55 -6.86 -2.51 14.07
C TRP A 55 -5.59 -1.91 14.69
N ILE A 56 -5.65 -1.59 15.98
CA ILE A 56 -4.48 -1.28 16.81
C ILE A 56 -4.37 -2.30 17.94
N GLY A 57 -3.15 -2.62 18.36
CA GLY A 57 -2.91 -3.59 19.44
C GLY A 57 -1.67 -4.42 19.21
N GLN A 58 -1.52 -5.53 19.94
CA GLN A 58 -0.31 -6.37 19.86
C GLN A 58 -0.32 -7.38 18.70
N ALA A 59 -1.42 -7.48 17.96
CA ALA A 59 -1.55 -8.41 16.84
C ALA A 59 -0.66 -7.99 15.64
N PRO A 60 -0.16 -8.96 14.85
CA PRO A 60 0.84 -8.70 13.81
C PRO A 60 0.35 -7.85 12.63
N ASP A 61 -0.95 -7.82 12.39
CA ASP A 61 -1.63 -7.13 11.29
C ASP A 61 -2.20 -5.75 11.69
N THR A 62 -1.81 -5.23 12.86
CA THR A 62 -2.25 -3.93 13.38
C THR A 62 -1.49 -2.78 12.74
N LEU A 63 -2.14 -1.61 12.65
CA LEU A 63 -1.53 -0.36 12.19
C LEU A 63 -0.36 0.07 13.07
N ALA A 64 -0.48 -0.12 14.38
CA ALA A 64 0.54 0.20 15.35
C ALA A 64 0.46 -0.74 16.55
N ARG A 65 1.62 -1.23 16.98
CA ARG A 65 1.76 -2.05 18.19
C ARG A 65 1.86 -1.17 19.42
N ILE A 66 0.74 -1.02 20.12
CA ILE A 66 0.63 -0.16 21.29
C ILE A 66 0.00 -0.93 22.46
N PRO A 67 0.34 -0.63 23.72
CA PRO A 67 -0.35 -1.21 24.86
C PRO A 67 -1.84 -0.84 24.85
N THR A 68 -2.73 -1.82 24.92
CA THR A 68 -4.19 -1.61 24.91
C THR A 68 -4.85 -1.83 26.28
N ALA A 69 -4.06 -1.97 27.35
CA ALA A 69 -4.55 -2.24 28.70
C ALA A 69 -5.59 -1.21 29.18
N GLU A 70 -5.37 0.07 28.87
CA GLU A 70 -6.30 1.17 29.22
C GLU A 70 -7.64 1.12 28.48
N TYR A 71 -7.71 0.29 27.44
CA TYR A 71 -8.82 0.14 26.50
C TYR A 71 -9.40 -1.29 26.49
N GLY A 72 -9.15 -2.09 27.53
CA GLY A 72 -9.67 -3.45 27.67
C GLY A 72 -8.72 -4.57 27.26
N GLY A 73 -7.47 -4.26 26.88
CA GLY A 73 -6.40 -5.24 26.67
C GLY A 73 -6.47 -6.04 25.37
N GLN A 74 -7.52 -5.88 24.58
CA GLN A 74 -7.68 -6.52 23.27
C GLN A 74 -7.27 -5.57 22.13
N ALA A 75 -7.18 -6.10 20.91
CA ALA A 75 -7.03 -5.26 19.73
C ALA A 75 -8.33 -4.48 19.46
N ILE A 76 -8.21 -3.26 18.95
CA ILE A 76 -9.32 -2.32 18.80
C ILE A 76 -9.43 -1.92 17.33
N ALA A 77 -10.61 -2.06 16.75
CA ALA A 77 -10.88 -1.51 15.43
C ALA A 77 -10.89 0.01 15.52
N VAL A 78 -10.08 0.67 14.68
CA VAL A 78 -10.01 2.14 14.59
C VAL A 78 -10.59 2.66 13.30
N ALA A 79 -10.71 1.79 12.30
CA ALA A 79 -11.32 2.14 11.04
C ALA A 79 -11.92 0.92 10.35
N GLU A 80 -12.96 1.15 9.57
CA GLU A 80 -13.65 0.16 8.77
C GLU A 80 -14.19 0.81 7.50
N VAL A 81 -14.15 0.07 6.38
CA VAL A 81 -14.76 0.49 5.13
C VAL A 81 -15.74 -0.59 4.69
N ARG A 82 -17.02 -0.24 4.64
CA ARG A 82 -18.09 -1.15 4.22
C ARG A 82 -19.13 -0.42 3.41
N GLU A 83 -19.55 -1.01 2.31
CA GLU A 83 -20.61 -0.50 1.44
C GLU A 83 -20.33 0.94 0.98
N GLY A 84 -19.05 1.28 0.75
CA GLY A 84 -18.60 2.63 0.40
C GLY A 84 -18.62 3.64 1.55
N GLN A 85 -18.96 3.23 2.77
CA GLN A 85 -18.89 4.07 3.98
C GLN A 85 -17.53 3.94 4.64
N PHE A 86 -16.86 5.07 4.88
CA PHE A 86 -15.55 5.13 5.51
C PHE A 86 -15.71 5.56 6.97
N THR A 87 -15.70 4.59 7.88
CA THR A 87 -15.97 4.82 9.29
C THR A 87 -14.69 4.79 10.11
N LEU A 88 -14.54 5.77 11.01
CA LEU A 88 -13.55 5.79 12.07
C LEU A 88 -14.20 5.49 13.41
N HIS A 89 -13.59 4.59 14.17
CA HIS A 89 -14.06 4.24 15.50
C HIS A 89 -13.17 4.90 16.55
N VAL A 90 -13.76 5.79 17.34
CA VAL A 90 -13.10 6.39 18.50
C VAL A 90 -13.40 5.50 19.70
N PRO A 91 -12.42 4.76 20.26
CA PRO A 91 -12.67 3.86 21.38
C PRO A 91 -12.95 4.62 22.69
N PRO A 92 -13.43 3.93 23.73
CA PRO A 92 -13.60 4.52 25.06
C PRO A 92 -12.31 5.22 25.52
N ARG A 93 -12.44 6.39 26.16
CA ARG A 93 -11.32 7.21 26.69
C ARG A 93 -10.41 7.83 25.62
N ALA A 94 -10.62 7.56 24.34
CA ALA A 94 -9.97 8.29 23.25
C ALA A 94 -10.76 9.55 22.88
N ARG A 95 -10.09 10.46 22.17
CA ARG A 95 -10.69 11.69 21.64
C ARG A 95 -10.62 11.68 20.12
N GLY A 96 -11.73 11.98 19.45
CA GLY A 96 -11.78 12.19 18.01
C GLY A 96 -11.87 13.68 17.71
N ARG A 97 -11.11 14.16 16.73
CA ARG A 97 -11.22 15.50 16.18
C ARG A 97 -11.41 15.40 14.68
N THR A 98 -12.47 15.99 14.14
CA THR A 98 -12.69 16.06 12.69
C THR A 98 -12.65 17.50 12.24
N HIS A 99 -12.13 17.70 11.04
CA HIS A 99 -12.23 18.93 10.29
C HIS A 99 -13.01 18.60 9.03
N GLY A 100 -14.25 19.06 8.99
CA GLY A 100 -15.12 18.89 7.83
C GLY A 100 -14.70 19.80 6.68
N LYS A 101 -15.34 19.62 5.53
CA LYS A 101 -15.26 20.54 4.37
C LYS A 101 -15.59 22.00 4.73
N ASP A 102 -16.41 22.21 5.75
CA ASP A 102 -16.77 23.52 6.31
C ASP A 102 -15.60 24.20 7.06
N GLY A 103 -14.49 23.51 7.26
CA GLY A 103 -13.33 23.98 8.00
C GLY A 103 -13.52 23.98 9.52
N LEU A 104 -14.70 23.58 10.01
CA LEU A 104 -15.02 23.61 11.43
C LEU A 104 -14.46 22.35 12.11
N GLY A 105 -13.72 22.58 13.19
CA GLY A 105 -13.20 21.51 14.03
C GLY A 105 -14.28 21.00 14.98
N ARG A 106 -14.65 19.72 14.89
CA ARG A 106 -15.54 19.06 15.85
C ARG A 106 -14.73 18.12 16.73
N LEU A 107 -14.98 18.18 18.04
CA LEU A 107 -14.34 17.31 19.02
C LEU A 107 -15.38 16.36 19.60
N VAL A 108 -15.05 15.08 19.67
CA VAL A 108 -15.88 14.04 20.27
C VAL A 108 -15.05 13.19 21.23
N MET A 109 -15.73 12.62 22.22
CA MET A 109 -15.15 11.66 23.16
C MET A 109 -15.76 10.29 22.87
N GLY A 110 -14.92 9.25 22.79
CA GLY A 110 -15.41 7.89 22.53
C GLY A 110 -16.13 7.27 23.73
N PRO A 111 -16.91 6.18 23.53
CA PRO A 111 -17.04 5.42 22.29
C PRO A 111 -18.00 6.07 21.27
N VAL A 112 -17.51 6.35 20.07
CA VAL A 112 -18.34 6.89 18.98
C VAL A 112 -17.75 6.52 17.61
N SER A 113 -18.61 6.35 16.62
CA SER A 113 -18.22 6.15 15.22
C SER A 113 -18.42 7.46 14.45
N LEU A 114 -17.46 7.79 13.59
CA LEU A 114 -17.45 8.98 12.77
C LEU A 114 -17.33 8.58 11.31
N GLU A 115 -18.26 9.02 10.48
CA GLU A 115 -18.13 8.90 9.04
C GLU A 115 -17.13 9.96 8.53
N VAL A 116 -16.26 9.54 7.61
CA VAL A 116 -15.23 10.39 7.00
C VAL A 116 -15.57 10.59 5.55
N GLU A 117 -15.87 11.83 5.17
CA GLU A 117 -16.11 12.18 3.78
C GLU A 117 -14.84 12.61 3.05
N GLU A 118 -14.94 12.76 1.73
CA GLU A 118 -13.89 13.30 0.90
C GLU A 118 -13.51 14.73 1.29
N GLY A 119 -12.23 15.00 1.52
CA GLY A 119 -11.76 16.32 1.97
C GLY A 119 -11.76 16.50 3.50
N ASP A 120 -12.40 15.60 4.24
CA ASP A 120 -12.33 15.61 5.70
C ASP A 120 -10.94 15.21 6.20
N ARG A 121 -10.56 15.79 7.33
CA ARG A 121 -9.36 15.38 8.08
C ARG A 121 -9.76 15.00 9.48
N ALA A 122 -9.59 13.73 9.82
CA ALA A 122 -9.91 13.21 11.13
C ALA A 122 -8.63 12.82 11.89
N VAL A 123 -8.64 13.03 13.20
CA VAL A 123 -7.55 12.65 14.10
C VAL A 123 -8.13 11.99 15.32
N ILE A 124 -7.71 10.77 15.62
CA ILE A 124 -8.01 10.07 16.86
C ILE A 124 -6.77 10.17 17.76
N VAL A 125 -6.97 10.58 19.01
CA VAL A 125 -5.90 10.65 20.02
C VAL A 125 -6.15 9.56 21.06
N LEU A 126 -5.18 8.64 21.17
CA LEU A 126 -5.14 7.53 22.11
C LEU A 126 -3.89 7.66 22.97
N GLY A 127 -4.01 8.34 24.12
CA GLY A 127 -2.87 8.65 24.99
C GLY A 127 -1.76 9.37 24.21
N PRO A 128 -0.54 8.81 24.12
CA PRO A 128 0.58 9.42 23.39
C PRO A 128 0.53 9.21 21.86
N VAL A 129 -0.44 8.45 21.36
CA VAL A 129 -0.54 8.07 19.94
C VAL A 129 -1.66 8.86 19.26
N GLN A 130 -1.38 9.36 18.05
CA GLN A 130 -2.35 10.03 17.20
C GLN A 130 -2.53 9.25 15.91
N ILE A 131 -3.76 8.95 15.54
CA ILE A 131 -4.11 8.31 14.27
C ILE A 131 -4.75 9.38 13.40
N ARG A 132 -4.06 9.81 12.35
CA ARG A 132 -4.59 10.71 11.34
C ARG A 132 -5.26 9.90 10.26
N ALA A 133 -6.41 10.37 9.80
CA ALA A 133 -7.22 9.71 8.82
C ALA A 133 -7.71 10.72 7.79
N ARG A 134 -7.65 10.32 6.52
CA ARG A 134 -8.19 11.08 5.39
C ARG A 134 -8.60 10.13 4.28
N LEU A 135 -9.60 10.55 3.51
CA LEU A 135 -9.96 9.82 2.30
C LEU A 135 -9.00 10.20 1.17
N VAL A 136 -8.45 9.20 0.49
CA VAL A 136 -7.60 9.39 -0.68
C VAL A 136 -8.16 8.62 -1.86
N ALA A 137 -8.13 9.26 -3.04
CA ALA A 137 -8.33 8.55 -4.28
C ALA A 137 -7.07 7.71 -4.54
N ILE A 138 -7.24 6.40 -4.53
CA ILE A 138 -6.23 5.48 -5.01
C ILE A 138 -6.58 5.25 -6.47
N GLU A 139 -5.73 5.73 -7.37
CA GLU A 139 -5.71 5.19 -8.72
C GLU A 139 -5.56 3.70 -8.55
N ALA A 140 -6.59 2.96 -8.95
CA ALA A 140 -6.49 1.54 -8.97
C ALA A 140 -5.35 1.22 -9.92
N THR A 141 -4.16 1.00 -9.39
CA THR A 141 -3.20 0.03 -9.93
C THR A 141 -3.78 -1.38 -9.72
N GLY A 142 -5.10 -1.51 -9.90
CA GLY A 142 -5.83 -2.74 -10.02
C GLY A 142 -5.41 -3.32 -11.35
N LYS A 143 -4.37 -4.14 -11.31
CA LYS A 143 -3.97 -4.97 -12.44
C LYS A 143 -3.82 -4.12 -13.70
N GLU A 144 -2.76 -3.33 -13.75
CA GLU A 144 -2.04 -3.36 -15.01
C GLU A 144 -1.65 -4.84 -15.17
N ARG A 145 -2.49 -5.63 -15.84
CA ARG A 145 -2.02 -6.79 -16.58
C ARG A 145 -0.96 -6.15 -17.43
N VAL A 146 0.29 -6.15 -16.95
CA VAL A 146 1.44 -5.78 -17.74
C VAL A 146 1.16 -6.49 -19.05
N ARG A 147 0.80 -5.73 -20.08
CA ARG A 147 0.57 -6.31 -21.40
C ARG A 147 1.96 -6.68 -21.83
N ILE A 148 2.45 -7.79 -21.28
CA ILE A 148 3.69 -8.42 -21.64
C ILE A 148 3.50 -8.63 -23.13
N PRO A 149 4.25 -7.92 -23.98
CA PRO A 149 4.15 -8.09 -25.42
C PRO A 149 4.21 -9.58 -25.73
N SER A 150 3.44 -10.04 -26.70
CA SER A 150 3.38 -11.46 -27.05
C SER A 150 4.78 -12.05 -27.26
N GLU A 151 5.72 -11.24 -27.73
CA GLU A 151 7.15 -11.55 -27.84
C GLU A 151 7.82 -11.82 -26.48
N THR A 152 7.65 -10.95 -25.49
CA THR A 152 8.22 -11.13 -24.14
C THR A 152 7.62 -12.35 -23.44
N ARG A 153 6.33 -12.65 -23.68
CA ARG A 153 5.69 -13.88 -23.16
C ARG A 153 6.30 -15.12 -23.81
N ARG A 154 6.55 -15.08 -25.12
CA ARG A 154 7.22 -16.17 -25.85
C ARG A 154 8.64 -16.38 -25.34
N LEU A 155 9.39 -15.30 -25.12
CA LEU A 155 10.74 -15.33 -24.57
C LEU A 155 10.77 -15.95 -23.16
N LEU A 156 9.89 -15.50 -22.26
CA LEU A 156 9.76 -16.05 -20.90
C LEU A 156 9.40 -17.54 -20.93
N THR A 157 8.53 -17.94 -21.85
CA THR A 157 8.12 -19.35 -22.00
C THR A 157 9.30 -20.20 -22.49
N VAL A 158 10.08 -19.71 -23.46
CA VAL A 158 11.28 -20.40 -23.97
C VAL A 158 12.34 -20.50 -22.89
N MET A 159 12.62 -19.41 -22.16
CA MET A 159 13.58 -19.41 -21.05
C MET A 159 13.16 -20.37 -19.94
N GLY A 160 11.88 -20.34 -19.56
CA GLY A 160 11.31 -21.26 -18.58
C GLY A 160 11.42 -22.72 -19.01
N ALA A 161 11.09 -23.03 -20.28
CA ALA A 161 11.24 -24.38 -20.82
C ALA A 161 12.70 -24.83 -20.81
N LEU A 162 13.62 -23.98 -21.24
CA LEU A 162 15.06 -24.28 -21.30
C LEU A 162 15.63 -24.54 -19.90
N TYR A 163 15.19 -23.78 -18.89
CA TYR A 163 15.57 -23.99 -17.50
C TYR A 163 15.04 -25.32 -16.94
N VAL A 164 13.76 -25.64 -17.19
CA VAL A 164 13.16 -26.91 -16.76
C VAL A 164 13.83 -28.10 -17.45
N THR A 165 14.16 -28.00 -18.75
CA THR A 165 14.88 -29.05 -19.46
C THR A 165 16.30 -29.25 -18.91
N ALA A 166 17.01 -28.16 -18.60
CA ALA A 166 18.32 -28.25 -17.95
C ALA A 166 18.24 -28.95 -16.59
N LEU A 167 17.26 -28.58 -15.75
CA LEU A 167 17.02 -29.23 -14.47
C LEU A 167 16.67 -30.72 -14.62
N ALA A 168 15.82 -31.08 -15.58
CA ALA A 168 15.47 -32.47 -15.85
C ALA A 168 16.68 -33.28 -16.31
N LEU A 169 17.55 -32.69 -17.16
CA LEU A 169 18.78 -33.33 -17.61
C LEU A 169 19.77 -33.52 -16.44
N CYS A 170 19.94 -32.49 -15.60
CA CYS A 170 20.76 -32.60 -14.39
C CYS A 170 20.23 -33.70 -13.46
N ALA A 171 18.90 -33.79 -13.28
CA ALA A 171 18.29 -34.83 -12.46
C ALA A 171 18.43 -36.23 -13.08
N ALA A 172 18.39 -36.36 -14.40
CA ALA A 172 18.56 -37.64 -15.10
C ALA A 172 20.00 -38.17 -15.02
N ILE A 173 20.99 -37.28 -14.97
CA ILE A 173 22.41 -37.63 -14.85
C ILE A 173 22.81 -37.81 -13.37
N ALA A 174 22.06 -37.21 -12.45
CA ALA A 174 22.35 -37.33 -11.02
C ALA A 174 22.26 -38.80 -10.57
N PRO A 175 23.28 -39.33 -9.87
CA PRO A 175 23.26 -40.70 -9.39
C PRO A 175 22.11 -40.88 -8.39
N ALA A 176 21.29 -41.93 -8.59
CA ALA A 176 20.12 -42.25 -7.78
C ALA A 176 20.43 -42.52 -6.29
N ARG A 177 21.71 -42.70 -5.96
CA ARG A 177 22.20 -42.77 -4.59
C ARG A 177 23.35 -41.78 -4.45
N PRO A 178 23.22 -40.71 -3.64
CA PRO A 178 24.36 -39.89 -3.31
C PRO A 178 25.35 -40.78 -2.56
N GLU A 179 26.53 -41.01 -3.14
CA GLU A 179 27.61 -41.64 -2.40
C GLU A 179 27.94 -40.76 -1.19
N PRO A 180 28.08 -41.35 0.00
CA PRO A 180 28.49 -40.59 1.17
C PRO A 180 29.84 -39.94 0.86
N LEU A 181 29.86 -38.61 0.84
CA LEU A 181 31.08 -37.84 0.64
C LEU A 181 32.14 -38.33 1.62
N PRO A 182 33.34 -38.73 1.15
CA PRO A 182 34.39 -39.17 2.04
C PRO A 182 34.67 -38.05 3.04
N GLN A 183 34.74 -38.40 4.32
CA GLN A 183 34.92 -37.42 5.39
C GLN A 183 36.07 -36.47 5.05
N GLY A 184 35.78 -35.16 5.05
CA GLY A 184 36.76 -34.13 4.70
C GLY A 184 36.89 -33.78 3.21
N ALA A 185 36.12 -34.38 2.30
CA ALA A 185 36.06 -33.94 0.89
C ALA A 185 35.60 -32.48 0.77
N ILE A 186 34.57 -32.09 1.53
CA ILE A 186 34.08 -30.71 1.60
C ILE A 186 35.18 -29.78 2.15
N ARG A 187 35.90 -30.18 3.21
CA ARG A 187 37.02 -29.38 3.76
C ARG A 187 38.14 -29.18 2.74
N ARG A 188 38.47 -30.21 1.96
CA ARG A 188 39.49 -30.13 0.91
C ARG A 188 39.04 -29.22 -0.24
N ALA A 189 37.81 -29.37 -0.73
CA ALA A 189 37.27 -28.50 -1.78
C ALA A 189 37.24 -27.02 -1.34
N ILE A 190 36.81 -26.73 -0.11
CA ILE A 190 36.84 -25.38 0.45
C ILE A 190 38.28 -24.86 0.54
N ALA A 191 39.22 -25.67 1.02
CA ALA A 191 40.64 -25.28 1.08
C ALA A 191 41.19 -24.93 -0.31
N THR A 192 40.92 -25.77 -1.33
CA THR A 192 41.40 -25.54 -2.70
C THR A 192 40.80 -24.28 -3.33
N VAL A 193 39.50 -24.02 -3.11
CA VAL A 193 38.83 -22.79 -3.58
C VAL A 193 39.39 -21.56 -2.87
N THR A 194 39.64 -21.65 -1.57
CA THR A 194 40.21 -20.53 -0.80
C THR A 194 41.64 -20.23 -1.24
N GLU A 195 42.42 -21.27 -1.55
CA GLU A 195 43.79 -21.14 -2.05
C GLU A 195 43.85 -20.58 -3.48
N THR A 196 42.91 -20.97 -4.36
CA THR A 196 42.79 -20.37 -5.70
C THR A 196 42.31 -18.93 -5.66
N LEU A 197 41.37 -18.57 -4.78
CA LEU A 197 40.96 -17.18 -4.60
C LEU A 197 42.10 -16.32 -4.03
N ALA A 198 42.92 -16.88 -3.13
CA ALA A 198 44.08 -16.20 -2.59
C ALA A 198 45.16 -15.97 -3.67
N SER A 199 45.42 -16.95 -4.54
CA SER A 199 46.39 -16.80 -5.62
C SER A 199 45.94 -15.83 -6.71
N VAL A 200 44.64 -15.84 -7.06
CA VAL A 200 44.04 -14.86 -8.00
C VAL A 200 44.08 -13.44 -7.43
N ASN A 201 43.80 -13.26 -6.13
CA ASN A 201 43.92 -11.95 -5.50
C ASN A 201 45.37 -11.47 -5.37
N ALA A 202 46.33 -12.39 -5.24
CA ALA A 202 47.75 -12.06 -5.18
C ALA A 202 48.30 -11.60 -6.55
N THR A 203 47.89 -12.24 -7.65
CA THR A 203 48.24 -11.79 -9.00
C THR A 203 47.59 -10.44 -9.33
N HIS A 204 46.34 -10.21 -8.92
CA HIS A 204 45.64 -8.94 -9.16
C HIS A 204 46.24 -7.73 -8.39
N ARG A 205 47.07 -7.99 -7.37
CA ARG A 205 47.76 -6.95 -6.57
C ARG A 205 49.09 -6.49 -7.15
N LEU A 206 49.66 -7.23 -8.11
CA LEU A 206 50.96 -6.93 -8.72
C LEU A 206 50.83 -6.12 -10.03
N ASP A 207 49.62 -6.00 -10.58
CA ASP A 207 49.32 -5.25 -11.81
C ASP A 207 48.69 -3.86 -11.54
N GLY A 208 48.73 -3.38 -10.30
CA GLY A 208 48.24 -2.04 -9.92
C GLY A 208 49.37 -1.00 -9.96
N PRO A 209 49.31 0.05 -10.81
CA PRO A 209 50.25 1.16 -10.81
C PRO A 209 50.14 2.06 -9.56
#